data_AF-A0A380GXI9-F1
#
_entry.id   AF-A0A380GXI9-F1
#
_cell.length_a   1.000
_cell.length_b   1.000
_cell.length_c   1.000
_cell.angle_alpha   90.00
_cell.angle_beta   90.00
_cell.angle_gamma   90.00
#
_symmetry.space_group_name_H-M   'P 1'
#
loop_
_entity.id
_entity.type
_entity.pdbx_description
1 polymer ?
#
loop_
_entity_poly.entity_id
_entity_poly.type
_entity_poly.pdbx_seq_one_letter_code
_entity_poly.pdbx_strand_id
1 'polypeptide(L)'
;MSEAYYTKVVEEAHLENGLVWSIPITLPVTEDEADQLNIGDNVALYGEDGKLYGTLKLEEKYTYDKEKEARLVYGITEDEHPGVKKVYEKGNIYLAGPIQLLNRRHMMNSRNII
;
A
#
# COMPACT_ATOMS: atom_id res chain seq x y z
N MET A 1 -2.13 -3.08 -4.76
CA MET A 1 -3.10 -3.14 -5.88
C MET A 1 -2.36 -2.92 -7.18
N SER A 2 -2.74 -3.56 -8.30
CA SER A 2 -2.17 -3.18 -9.61
C SER A 2 -2.50 -1.72 -9.95
N GLU A 3 -1.79 -1.16 -10.93
CA GLU A 3 -2.00 0.23 -11.35
C GLU A 3 -3.44 0.49 -11.82
N ALA A 4 -4.04 -0.46 -12.54
CA ALA A 4 -5.42 -0.37 -13.02
C ALA A 4 -6.44 -0.32 -11.86
N TYR A 5 -6.31 -1.23 -10.89
CA TYR A 5 -7.18 -1.23 -9.70
C TYR A 5 -6.98 0.03 -8.86
N TYR A 6 -5.73 0.46 -8.68
CA TYR A 6 -5.42 1.68 -7.94
C TYR A 6 -6.08 2.91 -8.59
N THR A 7 -5.91 3.08 -9.90
CA THR A 7 -6.47 4.22 -10.65
C THR A 7 -7.98 4.27 -10.51
N LYS A 8 -8.66 3.13 -10.70
CA LYS A 8 -10.12 3.05 -10.56
C LYS A 8 -10.60 3.36 -9.14
N VAL A 9 -9.91 2.85 -8.13
CA VAL A 9 -10.24 3.15 -6.73
C VAL A 9 -10.07 4.63 -6.42
N VAL A 10 -8.99 5.26 -6.87
CA VAL A 10 -8.72 6.67 -6.61
C VAL A 10 -9.69 7.59 -7.36
N GLU A 11 -10.03 7.27 -8.61
CA GLU A 11 -10.88 8.14 -9.43
C GLU A 11 -12.37 7.90 -9.24
N GLU A 12 -12.78 6.66 -8.96
CA GLU A 12 -14.19 6.27 -8.95
C GLU A 12 -14.67 5.72 -7.60
N ALA A 13 -13.78 5.48 -6.62
CA ALA A 13 -14.10 4.83 -5.34
C ALA A 13 -14.73 3.43 -5.49
N HIS A 14 -14.38 2.70 -6.57
CA HIS A 14 -14.86 1.35 -6.86
C HIS A 14 -13.73 0.45 -7.36
N LEU A 15 -13.86 -0.85 -7.11
CA LEU A 15 -13.08 -1.89 -7.78
C LEU A 15 -13.60 -2.13 -9.21
N GLU A 16 -12.85 -2.87 -10.02
CA GLU A 16 -13.25 -3.20 -11.39
C GLU A 16 -14.62 -3.89 -11.47
N ASN A 17 -14.92 -4.74 -10.50
CA ASN A 17 -16.19 -5.46 -10.40
C ASN A 17 -17.36 -4.62 -9.86
N GLY A 18 -17.18 -3.31 -9.66
CA GLY A 18 -18.23 -2.39 -9.20
C GLY A 18 -18.48 -2.43 -7.69
N LEU A 19 -17.66 -3.15 -6.91
CA LEU A 19 -17.72 -3.05 -5.45
C LEU A 19 -17.16 -1.71 -4.98
N VAL A 20 -17.89 -1.04 -4.08
CA VAL A 20 -17.42 0.21 -3.45
C VAL A 20 -16.14 -0.07 -2.67
N TRP A 21 -15.10 0.72 -2.97
CA TRP A 21 -13.79 0.65 -2.33
C TRP A 21 -13.11 2.01 -2.45
N SER A 22 -13.18 2.81 -1.38
CA SER A 22 -12.81 4.23 -1.42
C SER A 22 -11.36 4.54 -1.03
N ILE A 23 -10.62 3.57 -0.48
CA ILE A 23 -9.25 3.78 0.00
C ILE A 23 -8.32 2.72 -0.62
N PRO A 24 -7.30 3.11 -1.40
CA PRO A 24 -6.41 2.15 -2.02
C PRO A 24 -5.54 1.42 -0.98
N ILE A 25 -5.36 0.11 -1.17
CA ILE A 25 -4.38 -0.68 -0.41
C ILE A 25 -3.14 -0.90 -1.27
N THR A 26 -2.07 -0.18 -0.92
CA THR A 26 -0.83 -0.11 -1.68
C THR A 26 0.39 -0.42 -0.82
N LEU A 27 1.47 -0.85 -1.47
CA LEU A 27 2.76 -1.10 -0.83
C LEU A 27 3.79 -0.09 -1.39
N PRO A 28 3.95 1.07 -0.74
CA PRO A 28 4.93 2.08 -1.15
C PRO A 28 6.35 1.69 -0.76
N VAL A 29 7.29 1.94 -1.66
CA VAL A 29 8.74 1.81 -1.44
C VAL A 29 9.46 3.02 -2.05
N THR A 30 10.69 3.26 -1.61
CA THR A 30 11.56 4.27 -2.26
C THR A 30 11.95 3.82 -3.67
N GLU A 31 12.41 4.77 -4.49
CA GLU A 31 12.95 4.45 -5.82
C GLU A 31 14.18 3.52 -5.71
N ASP A 32 15.08 3.79 -4.76
CA ASP A 32 16.25 2.94 -4.50
C ASP A 32 15.85 1.50 -4.14
N GLU A 33 14.85 1.31 -3.27
CA GLU A 33 14.33 -0.01 -2.92
C GLU A 33 13.69 -0.70 -4.12
N ALA A 34 12.92 0.04 -4.92
CA ALA A 34 12.30 -0.47 -6.13
C ALA A 34 13.35 -0.95 -7.14
N ASP A 35 14.44 -0.21 -7.32
CA ASP A 35 15.51 -0.51 -8.29
C ASP A 35 16.28 -1.80 -7.96
N GLN A 36 16.32 -2.20 -6.68
CA GLN A 36 16.96 -3.47 -6.27
C GLN A 36 16.11 -4.71 -6.53
N LEU A 37 14.82 -4.55 -6.82
CA LEU A 37 13.89 -5.65 -7.05
C LEU A 37 13.71 -5.87 -8.56
N ASN A 38 13.33 -7.07 -9.01
CA ASN A 38 12.94 -7.29 -10.41
C ASN A 38 11.50 -7.78 -10.50
N ILE A 39 10.81 -7.38 -11.57
CA ILE A 39 9.50 -7.95 -11.88
C ILE A 39 9.70 -9.46 -12.14
N GLY A 40 8.87 -10.29 -11.52
CA GLY A 40 8.98 -11.73 -11.49
C GLY A 40 9.54 -12.29 -10.18
N ASP A 41 10.20 -11.46 -9.36
CA ASP A 41 10.77 -11.90 -8.09
C ASP A 41 9.70 -12.18 -7.03
N ASN A 42 10.05 -13.03 -6.05
CA ASN A 42 9.31 -13.14 -4.80
C ASN A 42 9.97 -12.25 -3.74
N VAL A 43 9.29 -11.18 -3.37
CA VAL A 43 9.73 -10.21 -2.37
C VAL A 43 9.25 -10.65 -0.99
N ALA A 44 10.16 -10.76 -0.04
CA ALA A 44 9.84 -11.11 1.34
C ALA A 44 9.30 -9.89 2.11
N LEU A 45 8.17 -10.05 2.78
CA LEU A 45 7.50 -9.00 3.55
C LEU A 45 7.78 -9.20 5.04
N TYR A 46 8.76 -8.45 5.56
CA TYR A 46 9.12 -8.44 6.97
C TYR A 46 8.34 -7.37 7.74
N GLY A 47 7.93 -7.67 8.96
CA GLY A 47 7.42 -6.66 9.89
C GLY A 47 8.53 -5.98 10.65
N GLU A 48 8.19 -4.91 11.38
CA GLU A 48 9.11 -4.17 12.25
C GLU A 48 9.71 -5.05 13.37
N ASP A 49 9.06 -6.15 13.72
CA ASP A 49 9.55 -7.16 14.67
C ASP A 49 10.55 -8.15 14.04
N GLY A 50 10.95 -7.93 12.79
CA GLY A 50 11.87 -8.77 12.03
C GLY A 50 11.26 -10.10 11.56
N LYS A 51 9.95 -10.33 11.75
CA LYS A 51 9.30 -11.57 11.34
C LYS A 51 8.85 -11.51 9.89
N LEU A 52 9.04 -12.62 9.17
CA LEU A 52 8.50 -12.80 7.83
C LEU A 52 6.99 -13.06 7.91
N TYR A 53 6.18 -12.12 7.42
CA TYR A 53 4.71 -12.24 7.42
C TYR A 53 4.17 -12.82 6.12
N GLY A 54 4.85 -12.59 5.01
CA GLY A 54 4.40 -13.07 3.71
C GLY A 54 5.42 -12.88 2.61
N THR A 55 5.03 -13.27 1.40
CA THR A 55 5.76 -12.94 0.18
C THR A 55 4.84 -12.23 -0.80
N LEU A 56 5.41 -11.32 -1.58
CA LEU A 56 4.78 -10.67 -2.72
C LEU A 56 5.44 -11.21 -3.98
N LYS A 57 4.70 -11.86 -4.87
CA LYS A 57 5.19 -12.09 -6.23
C LYS A 57 5.07 -10.78 -6.99
N LEU A 58 6.18 -10.17 -7.34
CA LEU A 58 6.19 -8.83 -7.95
C LEU A 58 5.81 -8.92 -9.42
N GLU A 59 4.71 -8.29 -9.80
CA GLU A 59 4.21 -8.26 -11.18
C GLU A 59 4.26 -6.86 -11.79
N GLU A 60 4.14 -5.82 -10.96
CA GLU A 60 4.18 -4.42 -11.40
C GLU A 60 4.93 -3.53 -10.41
N LYS A 61 5.54 -2.48 -10.97
CA LYS A 61 6.05 -1.31 -10.23
C LYS A 61 5.59 -0.06 -10.98
N TYR A 62 5.01 0.89 -10.27
CA TYR A 62 4.51 2.11 -10.91
C TYR A 62 4.58 3.31 -9.98
N THR A 63 4.74 4.49 -10.58
CA THR A 63 4.65 5.79 -9.91
C THR A 63 3.21 6.24 -9.80
N TYR A 64 2.92 7.15 -8.88
CA TYR A 64 1.60 7.73 -8.71
C TYR A 64 1.71 9.21 -8.34
N ASP A 65 0.64 9.96 -8.63
CA ASP A 65 0.52 11.35 -8.22
C ASP A 65 -0.06 11.41 -6.80
N LYS A 66 0.81 11.73 -5.84
CA LYS A 66 0.48 11.86 -4.42
C LYS A 66 -0.56 12.95 -4.15
N GLU A 67 -0.48 14.08 -4.86
CA GLU A 67 -1.42 15.19 -4.67
C GLU A 67 -2.80 14.82 -5.23
N LYS A 68 -2.84 14.12 -6.37
CA LYS A 68 -4.07 13.55 -6.91
C LYS A 68 -4.68 12.51 -5.97
N GLU A 69 -3.89 11.59 -5.42
CA GLU A 69 -4.37 10.62 -4.41
C GLU A 69 -4.94 11.37 -3.20
N ALA A 70 -4.21 12.34 -2.64
CA ALA A 70 -4.65 13.13 -1.50
C ALA A 70 -6.00 13.82 -1.76
N ARG A 71 -6.09 14.56 -2.87
CA ARG A 71 -7.28 15.31 -3.25
C ARG A 71 -8.49 14.41 -3.49
N LEU A 72 -8.33 13.27 -4.16
CA LEU A 72 -9.46 12.42 -4.52
C LEU A 72 -9.89 11.48 -3.39
N VAL A 73 -8.95 11.00 -2.56
CA VAL A 73 -9.24 10.08 -1.45
C VAL A 73 -9.67 10.84 -0.19
N TYR A 74 -9.02 11.96 0.12
CA TYR A 74 -9.28 12.73 1.35
C TYR A 74 -10.04 14.04 1.11
N GLY A 75 -10.21 14.46 -0.14
CA GLY A 75 -10.92 15.70 -0.50
C GLY A 75 -10.08 16.97 -0.35
N ILE A 76 -8.86 16.86 0.15
CA ILE A 76 -7.97 17.97 0.52
C ILE A 76 -6.50 17.59 0.24
N THR A 77 -5.61 18.58 0.21
CA THR A 77 -4.17 18.40 -0.11
C THR A 77 -3.25 18.97 0.96
N GLU A 78 -3.82 19.53 2.02
CA GLU A 78 -3.11 20.11 3.16
C GLU A 78 -2.45 19.02 4.02
N ASP A 79 -1.16 19.20 4.32
CA ASP A 79 -0.34 18.22 5.05
C ASP A 79 -0.64 18.20 6.56
N GLU A 80 -1.41 19.15 7.07
CA GLU A 80 -1.97 19.09 8.43
C GLU A 80 -2.96 17.93 8.59
N HIS A 81 -3.60 17.48 7.50
CA HIS A 81 -4.50 16.34 7.57
C HIS A 81 -3.73 15.03 7.71
N PRO A 82 -3.96 14.22 8.77
CA PRO A 82 -3.17 13.02 9.03
C PRO A 82 -3.14 12.01 7.86
N GLY A 83 -4.24 11.89 7.12
CA GLY A 83 -4.31 11.02 5.94
C GLY A 83 -3.47 11.52 4.77
N VAL A 84 -3.48 12.82 4.52
CA VAL A 84 -2.71 13.45 3.43
C VAL A 84 -1.23 13.40 3.76
N LYS A 85 -0.88 13.75 4.99
CA LYS A 85 0.49 13.65 5.51
C LYS A 85 1.07 12.26 5.27
N LYS A 86 0.30 11.21 5.56
CA LYS A 86 0.72 9.83 5.34
C LYS A 86 0.98 9.54 3.87
N VAL A 87 0.16 10.00 2.94
CA VAL A 87 0.40 9.85 1.49
C VAL A 87 1.71 10.54 1.08
N TYR A 88 1.97 11.74 1.58
CA TYR A 88 3.19 12.47 1.26
C TYR A 88 4.47 11.82 1.82
N GLU A 89 4.38 11.24 3.01
CA GLU A 89 5.46 10.47 3.66
C GLU A 89 5.78 9.13 2.96
N LYS A 90 4.87 8.56 2.16
CA LYS A 90 5.10 7.29 1.44
C LYS A 90 6.24 7.40 0.43
N GLY A 91 6.83 6.27 0.06
CA GLY A 91 7.68 6.17 -1.13
C GLY A 91 6.94 6.50 -2.44
N ASN A 92 7.69 6.77 -3.51
CA ASN A 92 7.17 7.21 -4.80
C ASN A 92 6.74 6.06 -5.72
N ILE A 93 7.11 4.82 -5.38
CA ILE A 93 6.82 3.63 -6.18
C ILE A 93 5.88 2.72 -5.41
N TYR A 94 4.81 2.28 -6.06
CA TYR A 94 3.97 1.19 -5.57
C TYR A 94 4.40 -0.14 -6.19
N LEU A 95 4.57 -1.14 -5.33
CA LEU A 95 4.77 -2.54 -5.72
C LEU A 95 3.42 -3.26 -5.76
N ALA A 96 3.21 -4.07 -6.79
CA ALA A 96 1.97 -4.82 -6.94
C ALA A 96 2.17 -6.23 -7.49
N GLY A 97 1.25 -7.10 -7.08
CA GLY A 97 1.20 -8.50 -7.42
C GLY A 97 0.56 -9.32 -6.29
N PRO A 98 0.40 -10.64 -6.46
CA PRO A 98 -0.27 -11.46 -5.48
C PRO A 98 0.58 -11.65 -4.22
N ILE A 99 -0.09 -11.57 -3.06
CA ILE A 99 0.52 -11.75 -1.75
C ILE A 99 0.15 -13.12 -1.20
N GLN A 100 1.16 -13.86 -0.74
CA GLN A 100 0.99 -15.08 0.05
C GLN A 100 1.26 -14.77 1.52
N LEU A 101 0.25 -14.95 2.36
CA LEU A 101 0.41 -14.86 3.82
C LEU A 101 1.09 -16.13 4.34
N LEU A 102 2.14 -15.96 5.14
CA LEU A 102 2.89 -17.05 5.78
C LEU A 102 2.62 -17.10 7.28
N ASN A 103 2.68 -15.95 7.93
CA ASN A 103 2.41 -15.82 9.36
C ASN A 103 1.35 -14.75 9.58
N ARG A 104 0.43 -14.96 10.53
CA ARG A 104 -0.50 -13.92 10.96
C ARG A 104 0.08 -13.21 12.18
N ARG A 105 0.00 -11.88 12.21
CA ARG A 105 0.34 -11.11 13.41
C ARG A 105 -0.56 -11.53 14.57
N HIS A 106 0.03 -12.13 15.59
CA HIS A 106 -0.66 -12.45 16.82
C HIS A 106 -0.55 -11.24 17.74
N MET A 107 -1.64 -10.47 17.86
CA MET A 107 -1.67 -9.37 18.84
C MET A 107 -1.95 -9.98 20.21
N MET A 108 -0.97 -9.97 21.11
CA MET A 108 -1.26 -10.24 22.52
C MET A 108 -2.17 -9.12 23.03
N ASN A 109 -3.32 -9.50 23.58
CA ASN A 109 -4.35 -8.59 24.04
C ASN A 109 -3.85 -7.89 25.31
N SER A 110 -3.38 -6.65 25.21
CA SER A 110 -3.06 -5.81 26.37
C SER A 110 -4.36 -5.34 27.04
N ARG A 111 -5.07 -6.27 27.69
CA ARG A 111 -6.09 -5.95 28.70
C ARG A 111 -5.60 -6.46 30.05
N ASN A 112 -4.66 -5.73 30.62
CA ASN A 112 -4.55 -5.62 32.07
C ASN A 112 -4.98 -4.20 32.43
N ILE A 113 -6.25 -4.04 32.78
CA ILE A 113 -6.70 -2.92 33.61
C ILE A 113 -7.30 -3.58 34.85
N ILE A 114 -6.71 -3.21 35.98
CA ILE A 114 -7.03 -3.59 37.35
C ILE A 114 -8.43 -3.07 37.70
#